data_AF-A0A9D7WDM5-F1
#
_entry.id   AF-A0A9D7WDM5-F1
#
_cell.length_a   1.000
_cell.length_b   1.000
_cell.length_c   1.000
_cell.angle_alpha   90.00
_cell.angle_beta   90.00
_cell.angle_gamma   90.00
#
_symmetry.space_group_name_H-M   'P 1'
#
loop_
_entity.id
_entity.type
_entity.pdbx_description
1 polymer ?
#
loop_
_entity_poly.entity_id
_entity_poly.type
_entity_poly.pdbx_seq_one_letter_code
_entity_poly.pdbx_strand_id
1 'polypeptide(L)'
;WTRNHEQGFAETNGSEKNLRLKYKSRTTNFAETELGMKLSVPIRTGERGLLVPSVRAAWLADWNTNNEGQEIGYKFTDKTVNFESQLGTENGALIEAGLDYTVQNVNGISVKLYGRGGMEFWASDRGTTWRASGGVTFKF
;
A
#
# COMPACT_ATOMS: atom_id res chain seq x y z
N TRP A 1 -11.59 0.42 5.00
CA TRP A 1 -10.86 -0.23 6.10
C TRP A 1 -10.07 -1.38 5.52
N THR A 2 -8.87 -1.64 6.01
CA THR A 2 -8.12 -2.87 5.74
C THR A 2 -8.45 -3.91 6.80
N ARG A 3 -8.41 -5.20 6.43
CA ARG A 3 -8.47 -6.31 7.39
C ARG A 3 -7.30 -7.24 7.15
N ASN A 4 -6.20 -6.98 7.86
CA ASN A 4 -5.01 -7.80 7.78
C ASN A 4 -5.03 -8.84 8.89
N HIS A 5 -5.19 -10.11 8.49
CA HIS A 5 -5.14 -11.23 9.43
C HIS A 5 -3.75 -11.86 9.37
N GLU A 6 -2.96 -11.63 10.42
CA GLU A 6 -1.62 -12.17 10.56
C GLU A 6 -1.73 -13.56 11.17
N GLN A 7 -1.35 -14.59 10.41
CA GLN A 7 -1.35 -15.97 10.90
C GLN A 7 -0.27 -16.15 11.96
N GLY A 8 -0.62 -16.86 13.03
CA GLY A 8 0.34 -17.21 14.06
C GLY A 8 1.43 -18.14 13.52
N PHE A 9 2.64 -17.99 14.04
CA PHE A 9 3.77 -18.85 13.69
C PHE A 9 4.62 -19.15 14.91
N ALA A 10 5.49 -20.14 14.80
CA ALA A 10 6.43 -20.46 15.85
C ALA A 10 7.83 -20.66 15.26
N GLU A 11 8.84 -20.20 15.99
CA GLU A 11 10.23 -20.28 15.55
C GLU A 11 10.66 -21.74 15.37
N THR A 12 11.40 -21.99 14.29
CA THR A 12 11.85 -23.34 13.88
C THR A 12 13.32 -23.59 14.16
N ASN A 13 14.14 -22.55 14.28
CA ASN A 13 15.58 -22.59 14.52
C ASN A 13 15.98 -21.74 15.73
N GLY A 14 17.12 -22.07 16.36
CA GLY A 14 17.59 -21.49 17.62
C GLY A 14 18.30 -22.53 18.49
N SER A 15 19.16 -22.08 19.40
CA SER A 15 20.05 -22.92 20.21
C SER A 15 19.32 -23.90 21.14
N GLU A 16 18.16 -23.52 21.68
CA GLU A 16 17.36 -24.36 22.57
C GLU A 16 15.93 -24.54 22.03
N LYS A 17 15.45 -25.79 21.93
CA LYS A 17 14.13 -26.10 21.35
C LYS A 17 12.99 -25.55 22.19
N ASN A 18 13.19 -25.56 23.51
CA ASN A 18 12.18 -25.12 24.45
C ASN A 18 12.05 -23.59 24.45
N LEU A 19 13.14 -22.83 24.29
CA LEU A 19 13.10 -21.36 24.32
C LEU A 19 12.54 -20.69 23.06
N ARG A 20 12.06 -21.47 22.09
CA ARG A 20 11.48 -20.96 20.84
C ARG A 20 10.16 -20.26 21.10
N LEU A 21 10.02 -19.07 20.53
CA LEU A 21 8.82 -18.26 20.67
C LEU A 21 7.69 -18.76 19.76
N LYS A 22 6.47 -18.60 20.24
CA LYS A 22 5.22 -18.84 19.53
C LYS A 22 4.45 -17.53 19.50
N TYR A 23 4.30 -16.98 18.31
CA TYR A 23 3.53 -15.78 18.03
C TYR A 23 2.11 -16.21 17.68
N LYS A 24 1.11 -15.73 18.42
CA LYS A 24 -0.29 -16.00 18.06
C LYS A 24 -0.73 -15.10 16.92
N SER A 25 -1.80 -15.54 16.26
CA SER A 25 -2.48 -14.74 15.25
C SER A 25 -3.02 -13.45 15.86
N ARG A 26 -3.00 -12.38 15.07
CA ARG A 26 -3.65 -11.11 15.42
C ARG A 26 -4.29 -10.49 14.18
N THR A 27 -5.23 -9.59 14.40
CA THR A 27 -5.85 -8.81 13.33
C THR A 27 -5.47 -7.34 13.48
N THR A 28 -4.90 -6.77 12.42
CA THR A 28 -4.56 -5.35 12.32
C THR A 28 -5.42 -4.70 11.23
N ASN A 29 -6.00 -3.55 11.53
CA ASN A 29 -6.94 -2.82 10.71
C ASN A 29 -6.62 -1.31 10.74
N PHE A 30 -6.56 -0.71 9.55
CA PHE A 30 -6.47 0.74 9.39
C PHE A 30 -7.64 1.25 8.55
N ALA A 31 -8.11 2.45 8.87
CA ALA A 31 -8.93 3.22 7.95
C ALA A 31 -8.02 4.17 7.18
N GLU A 32 -7.81 3.90 5.90
CA GLU A 32 -6.92 4.70 5.04
C GLU A 32 -7.70 5.85 4.41
N THR A 33 -7.12 7.05 4.45
CA THR A 33 -7.66 8.28 3.83
C THR A 33 -6.59 8.90 2.94
N GLU A 34 -6.97 9.25 1.71
CA GLU A 34 -6.14 9.99 0.77
C GLU A 34 -6.89 11.27 0.35
N LEU A 35 -6.27 12.43 0.55
CA LEU A 35 -6.78 13.71 0.07
C LEU A 35 -5.72 14.40 -0.78
N GLY A 36 -5.98 14.60 -2.07
CA GLY A 36 -4.97 15.12 -2.98
C GLY A 36 -5.49 15.89 -4.17
N MET A 37 -4.55 16.54 -4.85
CA MET A 37 -4.76 17.29 -6.07
C MET A 37 -3.93 16.67 -7.20
N LYS A 38 -4.52 16.62 -8.39
CA LYS A 38 -3.86 16.14 -9.61
C LYS A 38 -3.92 17.22 -10.67
N LEU A 39 -2.76 17.53 -11.25
CA LEU A 39 -2.63 18.39 -12.42
C LEU A 39 -2.31 17.51 -13.62
N SER A 40 -2.89 17.82 -14.77
CA SER A 40 -2.71 17.03 -16.00
C SER A 40 -2.76 17.94 -17.21
N VAL A 41 -1.88 17.67 -18.18
CA VAL A 41 -1.77 18.48 -19.39
C VAL A 41 -2.03 17.59 -20.61
N PRO A 42 -3.21 17.67 -21.24
CA PRO A 42 -3.50 16.87 -22.43
C PRO A 42 -2.78 17.42 -23.66
N ILE A 43 -2.04 16.56 -24.37
CA ILE A 43 -1.25 16.86 -25.55
C ILE A 43 -1.73 15.95 -26.68
N ARG A 44 -2.28 16.53 -27.75
CA ARG A 44 -2.66 15.75 -28.94
C ARG A 44 -1.41 15.33 -29.70
N THR A 45 -1.31 14.05 -30.04
CA THR A 45 -0.19 13.49 -30.79
C THR A 45 -0.72 12.89 -32.10
N GLY A 46 -0.59 13.64 -33.18
CA GLY A 46 -1.20 13.31 -34.47
C GLY A 46 -2.72 13.44 -34.45
N GLU A 47 -3.40 12.72 -35.35
CA GLU A 47 -4.86 12.81 -35.50
C GLU A 47 -5.64 11.99 -34.47
N ARG A 48 -5.03 10.93 -33.93
CA ARG A 48 -5.73 9.90 -33.13
C ARG A 48 -5.09 9.61 -31.77
N GLY A 49 -3.93 10.20 -31.48
CA GLY A 49 -3.21 10.00 -30.24
C GLY A 49 -3.46 11.13 -29.24
N LEU A 50 -3.56 10.78 -27.96
CA LEU A 50 -3.61 11.74 -26.86
C LEU A 50 -2.66 11.29 -25.75
N LEU A 51 -1.65 12.11 -25.50
CA LEU A 51 -0.70 11.96 -24.41
C LEU A 51 -1.11 12.87 -23.25
N VAL A 52 -1.17 12.37 -22.03
CA VAL A 52 -1.57 13.14 -20.84
C VAL A 52 -0.56 12.91 -19.72
N PRO A 53 0.54 13.68 -19.67
CA PRO A 53 1.36 13.77 -18.47
C PRO A 53 0.56 14.35 -17.30
N SER A 54 0.87 13.88 -16.10
CA SER A 54 0.23 14.31 -14.87
C SER A 54 1.16 14.27 -13.67
N VAL A 55 0.91 15.14 -12.70
CA VAL A 55 1.55 15.14 -11.39
C VAL A 55 0.45 15.21 -10.34
N ARG A 56 0.60 14.43 -9.27
CA ARG A 56 -0.34 14.33 -8.16
C ARG A 56 0.42 14.53 -6.84
N ALA A 57 -0.16 15.34 -5.97
CA ALA A 57 0.26 15.46 -4.58
C ALA A 57 -0.92 15.13 -3.68
N ALA A 58 -0.71 14.36 -2.61
CA ALA A 58 -1.77 14.01 -1.67
C ALA A 58 -1.24 13.95 -0.23
N TRP A 59 -2.12 14.25 0.73
CA TRP A 59 -1.96 13.87 2.11
C TRP A 59 -2.58 12.49 2.34
N LEU A 60 -1.91 11.67 3.14
CA LEU A 60 -2.28 10.31 3.49
C LEU A 60 -2.48 10.21 5.00
N ALA A 61 -3.49 9.46 5.43
CA ALA A 61 -3.68 9.13 6.83
C ALA A 61 -4.17 7.69 6.99
N ASP A 62 -3.46 6.91 7.81
CA ASP A 62 -3.83 5.56 8.21
C ASP A 62 -4.30 5.64 9.66
N TRP A 63 -5.62 5.71 9.84
CA TRP A 63 -6.22 5.80 11.18
C TRP A 63 -6.20 4.45 11.86
N ASN A 64 -5.60 4.37 13.06
CA ASN A 64 -5.65 3.17 13.88
C ASN A 64 -7.10 2.88 14.29
N THR A 65 -7.58 1.68 13.99
CA THR A 65 -8.94 1.23 14.36
C THR A 65 -8.92 0.22 15.50
N ASN A 66 -8.11 0.50 16.52
CA ASN A 66 -7.88 -0.35 17.68
C ASN A 66 -7.23 -1.69 17.34
N ASN A 67 -6.04 -1.61 16.74
CA ASN A 67 -5.21 -2.77 16.39
C ASN A 67 -4.94 -3.67 17.60
N GLU A 68 -5.07 -4.99 17.41
CA GLU A 68 -4.75 -5.96 18.46
C GLU A 68 -3.25 -5.94 18.80
N GLY A 69 -2.96 -6.19 20.09
CA GLY A 69 -1.60 -6.44 20.56
C GLY A 69 -1.03 -7.75 20.02
N GLN A 70 0.27 -7.94 20.21
CA GLN A 70 0.92 -9.21 19.87
C GLN A 70 1.02 -10.10 21.11
N GLU A 71 0.35 -11.24 21.07
CA GLU A 71 0.51 -12.28 22.09
C GLU A 71 1.67 -13.22 21.71
N ILE A 72 2.62 -13.38 22.63
CA ILE A 72 3.83 -14.19 22.47
C ILE A 72 3.93 -15.18 23.63
N GLY A 73 4.20 -16.45 23.33
CA GLY A 73 4.50 -17.49 24.31
C GLY A 73 5.74 -18.29 23.95
N TYR A 74 5.99 -19.35 24.71
CA TYR A 74 7.04 -20.33 24.43
C TYR A 74 6.44 -21.68 24.01
N LYS A 75 7.21 -22.53 23.32
CA LYS A 75 6.74 -23.87 22.93
C LYS A 75 6.52 -24.85 24.08
N PHE A 76 7.27 -24.70 25.18
CA PHE A 76 7.25 -25.65 26.30
C PHE A 76 6.20 -25.35 27.38
N THR A 77 5.49 -24.21 27.28
CA THR A 77 4.51 -23.79 28.27
C THR A 77 3.37 -23.04 27.61
N ASP A 78 2.17 -23.15 28.17
CA ASP A 78 1.00 -22.37 27.74
C ASP A 78 0.98 -20.94 28.27
N LYS A 79 2.01 -20.54 29.04
CA LYS A 79 2.16 -19.15 29.49
C LYS A 79 2.46 -18.23 28.32
N THR A 80 1.72 -17.13 28.24
CA THR A 80 1.88 -16.09 27.23
C THR A 80 2.02 -14.72 27.88
N VAL A 81 2.62 -13.80 27.13
CA VAL A 81 2.74 -12.38 27.45
C VAL A 81 2.12 -11.61 26.30
N ASN A 82 1.29 -10.62 26.61
CA ASN A 82 0.67 -9.75 25.64
C ASN A 82 1.43 -8.42 25.58
N PHE A 83 1.80 -8.00 24.38
CA PHE A 83 2.39 -6.69 24.12
C PHE A 83 1.36 -5.81 23.43
N GLU A 84 1.11 -4.62 23.98
CA GLU A 84 0.20 -3.66 23.35
C GLU A 84 0.65 -3.30 21.93
N SER A 85 -0.31 -3.00 21.07
CA SER A 85 -0.02 -2.63 19.69
C SER A 85 0.68 -1.28 19.65
N GLN A 86 1.90 -1.25 19.10
CA GLN A 86 2.62 0.00 18.84
C GLN A 86 2.18 0.67 17.53
N LEU A 87 1.18 0.12 16.85
CA LEU A 87 0.64 0.63 15.59
C LEU A 87 -0.34 1.76 15.85
N GLY A 88 0.16 3.00 15.78
CA GLY A 88 -0.62 4.23 15.95
C GLY A 88 -1.24 4.75 14.65
N THR A 89 -1.91 5.90 14.72
CA THR A 89 -2.33 6.63 13.52
C THR A 89 -1.11 7.20 12.81
N GLU A 90 -0.98 6.93 11.52
CA GLU A 90 0.14 7.42 10.71
C GLU A 90 -0.32 8.45 9.70
N ASN A 91 0.52 9.46 9.48
CA ASN A 91 0.28 10.50 8.49
C ASN A 91 1.42 10.52 7.49
N GLY A 92 1.10 10.81 6.23
CA GLY A 92 2.07 10.88 5.18
C GLY A 92 1.70 11.86 4.07
N ALA A 93 2.62 11.99 3.13
CA ALA A 93 2.44 12.74 1.91
C ALA A 93 2.83 11.87 0.72
N LEU A 94 2.15 12.04 -0.40
CA LEU A 94 2.44 11.38 -1.66
C LEU A 94 2.81 12.42 -2.71
N ILE A 95 3.85 12.11 -3.49
CA ILE A 95 4.12 12.77 -4.78
C ILE A 95 4.17 11.68 -5.86
N GLU A 96 3.37 11.81 -6.89
CA GLU A 96 3.27 10.84 -7.99
C GLU A 96 3.30 11.56 -9.34
N ALA A 97 4.10 11.06 -10.28
CA ALA A 97 4.06 11.43 -11.68
C ALA A 97 3.42 10.30 -12.49
N GLY A 98 2.66 10.66 -13.52
CA GLY A 98 1.99 9.69 -14.38
C GLY A 98 1.89 10.15 -15.82
N LEU A 99 1.74 9.19 -16.71
CA LEU A 99 1.59 9.38 -18.14
C LEU A 99 0.52 8.44 -18.67
N ASP A 100 -0.54 9.02 -19.23
CA ASP A 100 -1.56 8.28 -19.96
C ASP A 100 -1.36 8.47 -21.47
N TYR A 101 -1.44 7.41 -22.26
CA TYR A 101 -1.43 7.47 -23.71
C TYR A 101 -2.67 6.78 -24.27
N THR A 102 -3.47 7.50 -25.05
CA THR A 102 -4.70 6.97 -25.66
C THR A 102 -4.56 6.98 -27.18
N VAL A 103 -4.87 5.87 -27.82
CA VAL A 103 -5.04 5.77 -29.28
C VAL A 103 -6.53 5.56 -29.56
N GLN A 104 -7.13 6.48 -30.32
CA GLN A 104 -8.52 6.42 -30.73
C GLN A 104 -8.66 5.74 -32.11
N ASN A 105 -9.76 5.02 -32.31
CA ASN A 105 -10.26 4.60 -33.62
C ASN A 105 -9.28 3.75 -34.45
N VAL A 106 -8.83 2.62 -33.92
CA VAL A 106 -8.28 1.53 -34.76
C VAL A 106 -9.38 0.47 -34.87
N ASN A 107 -10.11 0.45 -35.99
CA ASN A 107 -11.20 -0.52 -36.27
C ASN A 107 -12.30 -0.57 -35.19
N GLY A 108 -12.72 0.57 -34.65
CA GLY A 108 -13.74 0.66 -33.60
C GLY A 108 -13.21 0.44 -32.18
N ILE A 109 -11.95 0.04 -32.01
CA ILE A 109 -11.31 -0.17 -30.71
C ILE A 109 -10.52 1.08 -30.31
N SER A 110 -10.65 1.49 -29.05
CA SER A 110 -9.76 2.48 -28.43
C SER A 110 -8.93 1.83 -27.33
N VAL A 111 -7.62 2.11 -27.35
CA VAL A 111 -6.66 1.58 -26.39
C VAL A 111 -6.09 2.72 -25.57
N LYS A 112 -6.11 2.58 -24.25
CA LYS A 112 -5.43 3.48 -23.33
C LYS A 112 -4.34 2.71 -22.58
N LEU A 113 -3.13 3.22 -22.62
CA LEU A 113 -2.01 2.81 -21.79
C LEU A 113 -1.85 3.84 -20.66
N TYR A 114 -1.51 3.41 -19.46
CA TYR A 114 -1.05 4.33 -18.41
C TYR A 114 0.13 3.76 -17.64
N GLY A 115 0.98 4.66 -17.17
CA GLY A 115 2.05 4.39 -16.22
C GLY A 115 2.11 5.50 -15.19
N ARG A 116 2.38 5.15 -13.93
CA ARG A 116 2.54 6.10 -12.83
C ARG A 116 3.57 5.59 -11.83
N GLY A 117 4.32 6.51 -11.25
CA GLY A 117 5.34 6.24 -10.26
C GLY A 117 5.47 7.38 -9.27
N GLY A 118 5.75 7.07 -8.01
CA GLY A 118 5.77 8.06 -6.95
C GLY A 118 6.41 7.58 -5.66
N MET A 119 6.47 8.50 -4.70
CA MET A 119 7.02 8.31 -3.36
C MET A 119 5.99 8.70 -2.33
N GLU A 120 5.84 7.88 -1.29
CA GLU A 120 5.10 8.21 -0.09
C GLU A 120 6.11 8.51 1.02
N PHE A 121 5.93 9.62 1.70
CA PHE A 121 6.73 10.09 2.82
C PHE A 121 5.87 9.99 4.08
N TRP A 122 6.22 9.08 4.99
CA TRP A 122 5.49 8.89 6.23
C TRP A 122 6.22 9.57 7.38
N ALA A 123 5.46 10.20 8.27
CA ALA A 123 5.98 10.84 9.48
C ALA A 123 6.33 9.82 10.60
N SER A 124 5.99 8.54 10.39
CA SER A 124 6.28 7.42 11.28
C SER A 124 7.63 6.75 10.92
N ASP A 125 8.01 5.73 11.70
CA ASP A 125 9.16 4.87 11.42
C ASP A 125 9.05 4.11 10.08
N ARG A 126 7.89 4.16 9.41
CA ARG A 126 7.68 3.65 8.05
C ARG A 126 8.56 4.37 7.01
N GLY A 127 8.95 5.62 7.27
CA GLY A 127 9.88 6.37 6.43
C GLY A 127 9.37 6.61 5.00
N THR A 128 10.21 6.39 4.00
CA THR A 128 9.87 6.64 2.58
C THR A 128 9.66 5.33 1.84
N THR A 129 8.51 5.21 1.17
CA THR A 129 8.19 4.06 0.30
C THR A 129 8.05 4.51 -1.15
N TRP A 130 8.38 3.62 -2.08
CA TRP A 130 8.29 3.86 -3.51
C TRP A 130 7.22 2.98 -4.12
N ARG A 131 6.45 3.53 -5.06
CA ARG A 131 5.39 2.81 -5.78
C ARG A 131 5.46 3.07 -7.27
N ALA A 132 5.18 2.04 -8.05
CA ALA A 132 5.00 2.13 -9.49
C ALA A 132 3.82 1.24 -9.90
N SER A 133 3.02 1.71 -10.86
CA SER A 133 1.97 0.90 -11.48
C SER A 133 1.72 1.31 -12.91
N GLY A 134 1.22 0.37 -13.71
CA GLY A 134 0.80 0.63 -15.07
C GLY A 134 -0.32 -0.31 -15.47
N GLY A 135 -0.93 -0.03 -16.60
CA GLY A 135 -2.04 -0.86 -17.09
C GLY A 135 -2.49 -0.46 -18.49
N VAL A 136 -3.36 -1.31 -19.04
CA VAL A 136 -3.95 -1.15 -20.36
C VAL A 136 -5.47 -1.23 -20.21
N THR A 137 -6.19 -0.36 -20.91
CA THR A 137 -7.65 -0.37 -20.99
C THR A 137 -8.08 -0.42 -22.45
N PHE A 138 -8.95 -1.36 -22.78
CA PHE A 138 -9.57 -1.51 -24.09
C PHE A 138 -11.03 -1.03 -24.01
N LYS A 139 -11.46 -0.23 -24.98
CA LYS A 139 -12.86 0.16 -25.17
C LYS A 139 -13.33 -0.33 -26.54
N PHE A 140 -14.46 -1.03 -26.56
CA PHE A 140 -15.11 -1.62 -27.72
C PHE A 140 -16.41 -0.88 -28.02
#